data_AF-A0A068S526-F1
#
_entry.id   AF-A0A068S526-F1
#
_cell.length_a   1.000
_cell.length_b   1.000
_cell.length_c   1.000
_cell.angle_alpha   90.00
_cell.angle_beta   90.00
_cell.angle_gamma   90.00
#
_symmetry.space_group_name_H-M   'P 1'
#
loop_
_entity.id
_entity.type
_entity.pdbx_description
1 polymer ?
#
loop_
_entity_poly.entity_id
_entity_poly.type
_entity_poly.pdbx_seq_one_letter_code
_entity_poly.pdbx_strand_id
1 'polypeptide(L)'
;MMSSKKQMKVPSSSSSSKMPSYEYQQRYDKRDHYLQQMIIDNQRRAIERRNEMARLRRENLAKGFAALDAELPEANTRRTQVRVLNDATEYVRVLKNQGEGEEGDATMRDDDNDQDMQ
;
A
#
# COMPACT_ATOMS: atom_id res chain seq x y z
N MET A 1 19.63 8.49 -82.40
CA MET A 1 19.83 8.80 -80.96
C MET A 1 20.01 7.48 -80.21
N MET A 2 21.22 7.18 -79.76
CA MET A 2 21.53 5.94 -79.03
C MET A 2 21.35 6.17 -77.52
N SER A 3 20.48 5.39 -76.88
CA SER A 3 20.30 5.41 -75.42
C SER A 3 20.78 4.08 -74.84
N SER A 4 21.92 4.13 -74.17
CA SER A 4 22.58 2.99 -73.52
C SER A 4 21.84 2.60 -72.23
N LYS A 5 21.25 1.41 -72.20
CA LYS A 5 20.70 0.80 -70.97
C LYS A 5 21.84 0.41 -70.02
N LYS A 6 22.07 1.22 -68.99
CA LYS A 6 22.91 0.85 -67.84
C LYS A 6 22.20 -0.24 -67.03
N GLN A 7 22.73 -1.47 -67.06
CA GLN A 7 22.32 -2.52 -66.12
C GLN A 7 22.91 -2.20 -64.74
N MET A 8 22.05 -1.97 -63.76
CA MET A 8 22.44 -1.88 -62.35
C MET A 8 22.73 -3.30 -61.84
N LYS A 9 24.00 -3.61 -61.60
CA LYS A 9 24.43 -4.81 -60.87
C LYS A 9 24.20 -4.55 -59.38
N VAL A 10 23.12 -5.08 -58.84
CA VAL A 10 22.91 -5.18 -57.39
C VAL A 10 23.91 -6.20 -56.82
N PRO A 11 24.73 -5.86 -55.81
CA PRO A 11 25.51 -6.87 -55.13
C PRO A 11 24.55 -7.72 -54.30
N SER A 12 24.43 -9.01 -54.63
CA SER A 12 23.79 -10.00 -53.78
C SER A 12 24.66 -10.21 -52.53
N SER A 13 24.44 -9.41 -51.50
CA SER A 13 25.04 -9.63 -50.18
C SER A 13 24.22 -10.69 -49.43
N SER A 14 24.22 -11.92 -49.92
CA SER A 14 23.82 -13.10 -49.14
C SER A 14 25.07 -13.76 -48.56
N SER A 15 25.78 -13.03 -47.69
CA SER A 15 26.71 -13.66 -46.75
C SER A 15 25.87 -14.32 -45.65
N SER A 16 25.29 -15.46 -45.98
CA SER A 16 24.69 -16.37 -45.00
C SER A 16 25.85 -17.03 -44.26
N SER A 17 26.32 -16.37 -43.19
CA SER A 17 27.07 -17.07 -42.14
C SER A 17 26.14 -18.13 -41.57
N LYS A 18 26.23 -19.36 -42.10
CA LYS A 18 25.60 -20.54 -41.53
C LYS A 18 26.33 -20.87 -40.23
N MET A 19 25.93 -20.20 -39.14
CA MET A 19 26.26 -20.66 -37.79
C MET A 19 25.78 -22.11 -37.69
N PRO A 20 26.61 -23.04 -37.20
CA PRO A 20 26.18 -24.42 -36.99
C PRO A 20 24.93 -24.45 -36.12
N SER A 21 23.90 -25.24 -36.48
CA SER A 21 22.61 -25.20 -35.78
C SER A 21 22.73 -25.52 -34.29
N TYR A 22 23.78 -26.24 -33.87
CA TYR A 22 24.09 -26.52 -32.48
C TYR A 22 24.51 -25.26 -31.70
N GLU A 23 25.25 -24.32 -32.31
CA GLU A 23 25.65 -23.07 -31.64
C GLU A 23 24.47 -22.12 -31.51
N TYR A 24 23.57 -22.15 -32.50
CA TYR A 24 22.30 -21.45 -32.42
C TYR A 24 21.48 -21.99 -31.24
N GLN A 25 21.25 -23.31 -31.20
CA GLN A 25 20.50 -23.96 -30.12
C GLN A 25 21.08 -23.64 -28.73
N GLN A 26 22.41 -23.75 -28.55
CA GLN A 26 23.04 -23.43 -27.28
C GLN A 26 22.87 -21.97 -26.85
N ARG A 27 22.81 -21.02 -27.79
CA ARG A 27 22.55 -19.61 -27.46
C ARG A 27 21.10 -19.38 -27.02
N TYR A 28 20.15 -20.11 -27.59
CA TYR A 28 18.75 -20.08 -27.15
C TYR A 28 18.62 -20.67 -25.76
N ASP A 29 19.16 -21.86 -25.51
CA ASP A 29 19.06 -22.52 -24.21
C ASP A 29 19.70 -21.67 -23.08
N LYS A 30 20.85 -21.03 -23.35
CA LYS A 30 21.50 -20.10 -22.41
C LYS A 30 20.67 -18.85 -22.15
N ARG A 31 20.04 -18.29 -23.19
CA ARG A 31 19.15 -17.13 -23.05
C ARG A 31 17.92 -17.49 -22.24
N ASP A 32 17.29 -18.62 -22.51
CA ASP A 32 16.09 -19.05 -21.81
C ASP A 32 16.38 -19.36 -20.35
N HIS A 33 17.53 -19.98 -20.06
CA HIS A 33 17.98 -20.19 -18.68
C HIS A 33 18.22 -18.87 -17.95
N TYR A 34 18.86 -17.89 -18.59
CA TYR A 34 19.05 -16.56 -18.02
C TYR A 34 17.73 -15.82 -17.76
N LEU A 35 16.79 -15.87 -18.71
CA LEU A 35 15.47 -15.28 -18.55
C LEU A 35 14.69 -15.94 -17.41
N GLN A 36 14.76 -17.27 -17.30
CA GLN A 36 14.14 -18.01 -16.21
C GLN A 36 14.73 -17.60 -14.86
N GLN A 37 16.06 -17.48 -14.76
CA GLN A 37 16.73 -17.02 -13.55
C GLN A 37 16.31 -15.60 -13.17
N MET A 38 16.26 -14.69 -14.14
CA MET A 38 15.81 -13.31 -13.93
C MET A 38 14.36 -13.24 -13.40
N ILE A 39 13.46 -14.06 -13.94
CA ILE A 39 12.06 -14.14 -13.49
C ILE A 39 12.01 -14.61 -12.04
N ILE A 40 12.75 -15.67 -11.70
CA ILE A 40 12.82 -16.20 -10.34
C ILE A 40 13.35 -15.15 -9.38
N ASP A 41 14.43 -14.45 -9.74
CA ASP A 41 15.04 -13.43 -8.89
C ASP A 41 14.11 -12.23 -8.69
N ASN A 42 13.38 -11.82 -9.73
CA ASN A 42 12.41 -10.74 -9.63
C ASN A 42 11.24 -11.12 -8.70
N GLN A 43 10.72 -12.34 -8.82
CA GLN A 43 9.70 -12.86 -7.92
C GLN A 43 10.18 -12.93 -6.47
N ARG A 44 11.42 -13.41 -6.23
CA ARG A 44 12.02 -13.44 -4.89
C ARG A 44 12.10 -12.04 -4.28
N ARG A 45 12.63 -11.07 -5.02
CA ARG A 45 12.69 -9.67 -4.58
C ARG A 45 11.31 -9.09 -4.30
N ALA A 46 10.31 -9.43 -5.11
CA ALA A 46 8.94 -8.98 -4.89
C ALA A 46 8.35 -9.56 -3.58
N ILE A 47 8.62 -10.84 -3.29
CA ILE A 47 8.21 -11.50 -2.04
C ILE A 47 8.92 -10.88 -0.84
N GLU A 48 10.23 -10.67 -0.93
CA GLU A 48 11.03 -10.02 0.13
C GLU A 48 10.48 -8.64 0.47
N ARG A 49 10.22 -7.80 -0.54
CA ARG A 49 9.60 -6.48 -0.34
C ARG A 49 8.23 -6.58 0.32
N ARG A 50 7.40 -7.55 -0.08
CA ARG A 50 6.08 -7.77 0.53
C ARG A 50 6.22 -8.17 2.00
N ASN A 51 7.15 -9.06 2.31
CA ASN A 51 7.40 -9.52 3.68
C ASN A 51 7.92 -8.38 4.55
N GLU A 52 8.82 -7.55 4.04
CA GLU A 52 9.33 -6.38 4.76
C GLU A 52 8.22 -5.36 5.03
N MET A 53 7.38 -5.05 4.03
CA MET A 53 6.22 -4.19 4.22
C MET A 53 5.19 -4.77 5.21
N ALA A 54 5.05 -6.09 5.27
CA ALA A 54 4.20 -6.73 6.28
C ALA A 54 4.80 -6.62 7.68
N ARG A 55 6.13 -6.75 7.82
CA ARG A 55 6.87 -6.59 9.07
C ARG A 55 6.73 -5.17 9.62
N LEU A 56 7.02 -4.16 8.79
CA LEU A 56 6.88 -2.74 9.15
C LEU A 56 5.44 -2.41 9.58
N ARG A 57 4.44 -2.93 8.87
CA ARG A 57 3.03 -2.76 9.27
C ARG A 57 2.73 -3.35 10.64
N ARG A 58 3.22 -4.55 10.94
CA ARG A 58 3.03 -5.17 12.28
C ARG A 58 3.70 -4.36 13.38
N GLU A 59 4.92 -3.87 13.14
CA GLU A 59 5.64 -3.03 14.09
C GLU A 59 4.89 -1.73 14.37
N ASN A 60 4.43 -1.05 13.32
CA ASN A 60 3.66 0.18 13.45
C ASN A 60 2.32 -0.05 14.17
N LEU A 61 1.62 -1.15 13.88
CA LEU A 61 0.41 -1.53 14.62
C LEU A 61 0.72 -1.78 16.10
N ALA A 62 1.79 -2.50 16.42
CA ALA A 62 2.18 -2.74 17.81
C ALA A 62 2.46 -1.43 18.57
N LYS A 63 3.16 -0.47 17.93
CA LYS A 63 3.36 0.87 18.49
C LYS A 63 2.05 1.62 18.67
N GLY A 64 1.14 1.55 17.69
CA GLY A 64 -0.18 2.16 17.77
C GLY A 64 -1.02 1.59 18.92
N PHE A 65 -1.01 0.28 19.13
CA PHE A 65 -1.68 -0.35 20.27
C PHE A 65 -1.08 0.06 21.60
N ALA A 66 0.25 0.14 21.70
CA ALA A 66 0.91 0.59 22.93
C ALA A 66 0.59 2.05 23.26
N ALA A 67 0.56 2.92 22.25
CA ALA A 67 0.15 4.31 22.43
C ALA A 67 -1.32 4.40 22.86
N LEU A 68 -2.22 3.65 22.21
CA LEU A 68 -3.64 3.64 22.56
C LEU A 68 -3.88 3.13 23.99
N ASP A 69 -3.18 2.09 24.42
CA ASP A 69 -3.31 1.55 25.78
C ASP A 69 -2.82 2.54 26.85
N ALA A 70 -1.81 3.36 26.54
CA ALA A 70 -1.31 4.39 27.44
C ALA A 70 -2.28 5.56 27.66
N GLU A 71 -3.16 5.84 26.69
CA GLU A 71 -4.19 6.88 26.79
C GLU A 71 -5.45 6.40 27.54
N LEU A 72 -5.58 5.09 27.81
CA LEU A 72 -6.73 4.57 28.54
C LEU A 72 -6.61 4.87 30.05
N PRO A 73 -7.73 5.21 30.72
CA PRO A 73 -7.71 5.59 32.14
C PRO A 73 -7.18 4.51 33.08
N GLU A 74 -7.37 3.25 32.72
CA GLU A 74 -6.87 2.10 33.49
C GLU A 74 -5.62 1.55 32.82
N ALA A 75 -4.46 1.65 33.46
CA ALA A 75 -3.24 1.02 32.96
C ALA A 75 -3.27 -0.49 33.25
N ASN A 76 -3.33 -1.33 32.21
CA ASN A 76 -3.25 -2.78 32.37
C ASN A 76 -2.19 -3.39 31.45
N THR A 77 -1.07 -3.76 32.07
CA THR A 77 0.14 -4.33 31.45
C THR A 77 -0.07 -5.62 30.63
N ARG A 78 -1.27 -6.22 30.63
CA ARG A 78 -1.56 -7.47 29.91
C ARG A 78 -2.84 -7.45 29.06
N ARG A 79 -3.27 -6.28 28.57
CA ARG A 79 -4.40 -6.25 27.63
C ARG A 79 -4.05 -6.89 26.28
N THR A 80 -5.01 -7.65 25.74
CA THR A 80 -4.96 -8.11 24.35
C THR A 80 -5.33 -6.95 23.43
N GLN A 81 -4.85 -6.95 22.18
CA GLN A 81 -5.17 -5.90 21.19
C GLN A 81 -6.67 -5.68 21.02
N VAL A 82 -7.47 -6.76 21.02
CA VAL A 82 -8.94 -6.69 20.93
C VAL A 82 -9.53 -5.95 22.13
N ARG A 83 -9.01 -6.21 23.34
CA ARG A 83 -9.47 -5.54 24.55
C ARG A 83 -9.12 -4.05 24.55
N VAL A 84 -7.90 -3.69 24.11
CA VAL A 84 -7.50 -2.27 23.94
C VAL A 84 -8.47 -1.54 23.01
N LEU A 85 -8.89 -2.15 21.90
CA LEU A 85 -9.87 -1.54 20.98
C LEU A 85 -11.24 -1.37 21.63
N ASN A 86 -11.75 -2.41 22.31
CA ASN A 86 -13.03 -2.33 22.98
C ASN A 86 -13.04 -1.23 24.06
N ASP A 87 -12.03 -1.23 24.93
CA ASP A 87 -11.90 -0.25 26.01
C ASP A 87 -11.77 1.17 25.43
N ALA A 88 -11.01 1.37 24.35
CA ALA A 88 -10.92 2.65 23.65
C ALA A 88 -12.25 3.09 23.03
N THR A 89 -13.01 2.18 22.42
CA THR A 89 -14.31 2.52 21.85
C THR A 89 -15.32 2.92 22.92
N GLU A 90 -15.33 2.25 24.07
CA GLU A 90 -16.18 2.64 25.20
C GLU A 90 -15.73 3.97 25.80
N TYR A 91 -14.42 4.18 25.94
CA TYR A 91 -13.88 5.44 26.46
C TYR A 91 -14.29 6.64 25.58
N VAL A 92 -14.22 6.51 24.25
CA VAL A 92 -14.70 7.55 23.32
C VAL A 92 -16.20 7.80 23.47
N ARG A 93 -17.03 6.77 23.72
CA ARG A 93 -18.48 6.95 23.96
C ARG A 93 -18.75 7.72 25.24
N VAL A 94 -18.04 7.40 26.32
CA VAL A 94 -18.16 8.12 27.60
C VAL A 94 -17.78 9.59 27.43
N LEU A 95 -16.66 9.88 26.75
CA LEU A 95 -16.23 11.25 26.48
C LEU A 95 -17.25 12.04 25.66
N LYS A 96 -17.87 11.40 24.64
CA LYS A 96 -18.94 12.05 23.86
C LYS A 96 -20.15 12.39 24.70
N ASN A 97 -20.63 11.44 25.52
CA ASN A 97 -21.79 11.65 26.36
C ASN A 97 -21.54 12.71 27.46
N GLN A 98 -20.29 12.85 27.91
CA GLN A 98 -19.90 13.93 28.84
C GLN A 98 -19.89 15.30 28.15
N GLY A 99 -19.39 15.38 26.91
CA GLY A 99 -19.42 16.62 26.13
C GLY A 99 -20.83 17.07 25.72
N GLU A 100 -21.74 16.14 25.44
CA GLU A 100 -23.14 16.45 25.08
C GLU A 100 -24.01 16.81 26.29
N GLY A 101 -23.55 16.54 27.53
CA GLY A 101 -24.27 16.87 28.76
C GLY A 101 -24.01 18.28 29.31
N GLU A 102 -22.96 18.97 28.84
CA GLU A 102 -22.57 20.30 29.34
C GLU A 102 -23.03 21.47 28.44
N GLU A 103 -23.46 21.21 27.20
CA GLU A 103 -23.99 22.24 26.28
C GLU A 103 -25.53 22.38 26.30
N GLY A 104 -26.22 21.69 27.21
CA GLY A 104 -27.68 21.50 27.17
C GLY A 104 -28.54 22.29 28.16
N ASP A 105 -28.00 23.04 29.12
CA ASP A 105 -28.83 23.66 30.17
C ASP A 105 -28.21 24.92 30.79
N ALA A 106 -28.43 26.09 30.15
CA ALA A 106 -28.24 27.40 30.79
C ALA A 106 -29.08 28.52 30.14
N THR A 107 -30.30 28.23 29.69
CA THR A 107 -31.34 29.28 29.59
C THR A 107 -32.52 28.85 30.44
N MET A 108 -32.27 28.86 31.75
CA MET A 108 -33.31 28.94 32.77
C MET A 108 -34.22 30.13 32.47
N ARG A 109 -35.52 29.83 32.29
CA ARG A 109 -36.66 30.57 32.84
C ARG A 109 -36.40 32.04 33.20
N ASP A 110 -36.89 32.93 32.35
CA ASP A 110 -37.57 34.12 32.86
C ASP A 110 -39.08 33.82 32.82
N ASP A 111 -39.57 33.24 33.92
CA ASP A 111 -41.00 33.18 34.23
C ASP A 111 -41.51 34.63 34.42
N ASP A 112 -42.56 34.97 33.67
CA ASP A 112 -43.68 35.84 34.03
C ASP A 112 -43.43 37.01 34.99
N ASN A 113 -43.37 38.24 34.47
CA ASN A 113 -43.97 39.41 35.14
C ASN A 113 -44.21 40.56 34.15
N ASP A 114 -45.43 40.72 33.64
CA ASP A 114 -46.20 41.93 33.93
C ASP A 114 -47.62 41.84 33.37
N GLN A 115 -48.54 41.87 34.33
CA GLN A 115 -49.97 41.99 34.18
C GLN A 115 -50.34 43.30 33.48
N ASP A 116 -51.40 43.22 32.69
CA ASP A 116 -52.52 44.16 32.64
C ASP A 116 -52.33 45.44 33.46
N MET A 117 -51.83 46.50 32.82
CA MET A 117 -52.20 47.88 33.13
C MET A 117 -52.16 48.73 31.86
N GLN A 118 -53.27 48.74 31.12
CA GLN A 118 -54.13 49.93 30.84
C GLN A 118 -55.09 49.69 29.69
#